data_AF-A0A4Q5NE12-F1
#
_entry.id   AF-A0A4Q5NE12-F1
#
_cell.length_a   1.000
_cell.length_b   1.000
_cell.length_c   1.000
_cell.angle_alpha   90.00
_cell.angle_beta   90.00
_cell.angle_gamma   90.00
#
_symmetry.space_group_name_H-M   'P 1'
#
loop_
_entity.id
_entity.type
_entity.pdbx_description
1 polymer ?
#
loop_
_entity_poly.entity_id
_entity_poly.type
_entity_poly.pdbx_seq_one_letter_code
_entity_poly.pdbx_strand_id
1 'polypeptide(L)'
;MDYKNKYIKYKKKYTDLKKQMLITTQKCNDFIKSQLKKNLNVYSLNIDDSWKFKDNFPHNLHKNTPQEKHLQEKIWYIKKETRVKTNYKDRGEKLTSYNLPKDLCICKSVLNESELNNLWNQFDKLFKNYRNLNIINSYQPKRGLTYLFTADEGAVQYSDKTLNFLNNYNKELYNLINKVVDHLMRLFCINTTDKISKEYFLRKMQIVFLKYETNDGIWLHIDNIARYDQGPIVTMSVGPEKIYYDLTPTLIYDRKDLQPIRVEVDNGEFIIMDGSSRMEWAHGLPFDVPFSKTKYSILLKFDKFFEHNIIYNKTLDTFITSSVVLCDNHCAKK
;
A
#
# COMPACT_ATOMS: atom_id res chain seq x y z
N MET A 1 -40.31 -3.71 -9.91
CA MET A 1 -39.45 -4.81 -10.45
C MET A 1 -38.07 -4.78 -9.79
N ASP A 2 -38.05 -5.28 -8.55
CA ASP A 2 -37.05 -6.20 -8.00
C ASP A 2 -35.55 -5.84 -7.93
N TYR A 3 -35.21 -4.91 -7.03
CA TYR A 3 -33.84 -4.70 -6.55
C TYR A 3 -33.26 -5.97 -5.90
N LYS A 4 -34.09 -6.83 -5.32
CA LYS A 4 -33.69 -8.06 -4.63
C LYS A 4 -33.27 -9.12 -5.64
N ASN A 5 -34.01 -9.33 -6.73
CA ASN A 5 -33.62 -10.23 -7.82
C ASN A 5 -32.46 -9.68 -8.65
N LYS A 6 -32.35 -8.35 -8.85
CA LYS A 6 -31.12 -7.75 -9.41
C LYS A 6 -29.93 -8.03 -8.49
N TYR A 7 -30.04 -7.74 -7.20
CA TYR A 7 -28.99 -7.98 -6.21
C TYR A 7 -28.60 -9.46 -6.09
N ILE A 8 -29.57 -10.38 -6.09
CA ILE A 8 -29.33 -11.83 -6.05
C ILE A 8 -28.65 -12.30 -7.34
N LYS A 9 -29.07 -11.80 -8.52
CA LYS A 9 -28.43 -12.11 -9.80
C LYS A 9 -27.00 -11.57 -9.87
N TYR A 10 -26.78 -10.34 -9.38
CA TYR A 10 -25.45 -9.73 -9.27
C TYR A 10 -24.55 -10.45 -8.27
N LYS A 11 -25.08 -10.79 -7.09
CA LYS A 11 -24.38 -11.54 -6.05
C LYS A 11 -24.00 -12.93 -6.55
N LYS A 12 -24.89 -13.62 -7.26
CA LYS A 12 -24.62 -14.93 -7.89
C LYS A 12 -23.52 -14.81 -8.95
N LYS A 13 -23.64 -13.87 -9.89
CA LYS A 13 -22.61 -13.60 -10.92
C LYS A 13 -21.25 -13.24 -10.30
N TYR A 14 -21.23 -12.44 -9.25
CA TYR A 14 -20.01 -12.05 -8.52
C TYR A 14 -19.41 -13.23 -7.75
N THR A 15 -20.25 -14.08 -7.16
CA THR A 15 -19.82 -15.31 -6.48
C THR A 15 -19.23 -16.31 -7.48
N ASP A 16 -19.82 -16.43 -8.67
CA ASP A 16 -19.35 -17.32 -9.72
C ASP A 16 -18.03 -16.81 -10.36
N LEU A 17 -17.90 -15.50 -10.59
CA LEU A 17 -16.64 -14.85 -10.98
C LEU A 17 -15.55 -15.04 -9.91
N LYS A 18 -15.88 -14.81 -8.63
CA LYS A 18 -14.95 -15.03 -7.51
C LYS A 18 -14.48 -16.48 -7.45
N LYS A 19 -15.36 -17.46 -7.73
CA LYS A 19 -14.97 -18.88 -7.79
C LYS A 19 -14.07 -19.23 -8.98
N GLN A 20 -14.24 -18.56 -10.13
CA GLN A 20 -13.43 -18.80 -11.33
C GLN A 20 -12.04 -18.15 -11.26
N MET A 21 -11.94 -17.00 -10.57
CA MET A 21 -10.71 -16.20 -10.52
C MET A 21 -9.72 -16.60 -9.43
N LEU A 22 -10.18 -17.33 -8.41
CA LEU A 22 -9.37 -17.67 -7.24
C LEU A 22 -8.64 -19.01 -7.42
N ILE A 23 -7.37 -19.02 -7.04
CA ILE A 23 -6.62 -20.25 -6.76
C ILE A 23 -7.28 -20.94 -5.57
N THR A 24 -7.23 -22.28 -5.49
CA THR A 24 -7.75 -23.00 -4.32
C THR A 24 -7.17 -22.43 -3.02
N THR A 25 -8.03 -22.20 -2.03
CA THR A 25 -7.69 -21.49 -0.79
C THR A 25 -6.44 -22.05 -0.10
N GLN A 26 -6.27 -23.37 -0.10
CA GLN A 26 -5.11 -24.02 0.53
C GLN A 26 -3.79 -23.69 -0.18
N LYS A 27 -3.72 -23.87 -1.51
CA LYS A 27 -2.50 -23.57 -2.28
C LYS A 27 -2.11 -22.10 -2.16
N CYS A 28 -3.10 -21.20 -2.12
CA CYS A 28 -2.82 -19.80 -1.92
C CYS A 28 -2.24 -19.50 -0.52
N ASN A 29 -2.86 -20.04 0.53
CA ASN A 29 -2.39 -19.85 1.91
C ASN A 29 -0.96 -20.34 2.10
N ASP A 30 -0.62 -21.49 1.53
CA ASP A 30 0.73 -22.05 1.61
C ASP A 30 1.75 -21.19 0.85
N PHE A 31 1.37 -20.67 -0.32
CA PHE A 31 2.17 -19.71 -1.05
C PHE A 31 2.40 -18.44 -0.23
N ILE A 32 1.36 -17.78 0.27
CA ILE A 32 1.47 -16.56 1.09
C ILE A 32 2.43 -16.80 2.25
N LYS A 33 2.20 -17.85 3.05
CA LYS A 33 3.06 -18.20 4.20
C LYS A 33 4.53 -18.39 3.83
N SER A 34 4.82 -18.93 2.64
CA SER A 34 6.20 -19.11 2.17
C SER A 34 6.89 -17.78 1.80
N GLN A 35 6.11 -16.78 1.39
CA GLN A 35 6.58 -15.45 0.98
C GLN A 35 6.71 -14.48 2.15
N LEU A 36 5.99 -14.70 3.26
CA LEU A 36 6.06 -13.86 4.43
C LEU A 36 7.48 -13.83 5.05
N LYS A 37 7.94 -12.64 5.40
CA LYS A 37 9.20 -12.44 6.14
C LYS A 37 8.98 -12.78 7.61
N LYS A 38 9.74 -13.76 8.11
CA LYS A 38 9.58 -14.26 9.49
C LYS A 38 10.32 -13.42 10.52
N ASN A 39 11.50 -12.91 10.18
CA ASN A 39 12.37 -12.17 11.09
C ASN A 39 12.36 -10.71 10.67
N LEU A 40 11.64 -9.87 11.41
CA LEU A 40 11.61 -8.43 11.20
C LEU A 40 12.50 -7.73 12.23
N ASN A 41 13.22 -6.69 11.81
CA ASN A 41 13.80 -5.75 12.74
C ASN A 41 12.78 -4.63 12.96
N VAL A 42 12.17 -4.65 14.14
CA VAL A 42 11.18 -3.66 14.56
C VAL A 42 11.76 -2.86 15.72
N TYR A 43 11.55 -1.56 15.70
CA TYR A 43 12.01 -0.62 16.72
C TYR A 43 10.82 0.16 17.26
N SER A 44 10.87 0.59 18.52
CA SER A 44 9.94 1.62 18.99
C SER A 44 10.21 2.95 18.27
N LEU A 45 9.20 3.82 18.23
CA LEU A 45 9.35 5.19 17.76
C LEU A 45 9.20 6.16 18.93
N ASN A 46 10.21 7.00 19.12
CA ASN A 46 10.25 8.05 20.13
C ASN A 46 9.71 9.35 19.54
N ILE A 47 8.38 9.44 19.45
CA ILE A 47 7.66 10.59 18.91
C ILE A 47 6.61 11.05 19.91
N ASP A 48 6.28 12.35 19.86
CA ASP A 48 5.22 12.89 20.71
C ASP A 48 3.84 12.35 20.31
N ASP A 49 2.82 12.68 21.09
CA ASP A 49 1.46 12.15 20.94
C ASP A 49 0.66 12.72 19.75
N SER A 50 1.25 13.58 18.90
CA SER A 50 0.55 14.23 17.77
C SER A 50 0.07 13.28 16.67
N TRP A 51 0.52 12.02 16.67
CA TRP A 51 0.02 10.98 15.75
C TRP A 51 -1.34 10.39 16.18
N LYS A 52 -1.78 10.65 17.41
CA LYS A 52 -3.06 10.17 17.96
C LYS A 52 -4.18 11.07 17.49
N PHE A 53 -5.21 10.49 16.86
CA PHE A 53 -6.42 11.26 16.53
C PHE A 53 -7.31 11.37 17.77
N LYS A 54 -7.15 12.46 18.54
CA LYS A 54 -7.88 12.68 19.80
C LYS A 54 -9.20 13.45 19.63
N ASP A 55 -9.43 14.03 18.46
CA ASP A 55 -10.57 14.92 18.21
C ASP A 55 -11.82 14.17 17.74
N ASN A 56 -12.97 14.82 17.94
CA ASN A 56 -14.20 14.45 17.25
C ASN A 56 -14.26 15.16 15.90
N PHE A 57 -14.89 14.53 14.91
CA PHE A 57 -15.15 15.20 13.64
C PHE A 57 -16.04 16.45 13.84
N PRO A 58 -15.72 17.58 13.19
CA PRO A 58 -16.55 18.78 13.28
C PRO A 58 -18.00 18.48 12.87
N HIS A 59 -18.98 19.00 13.63
CA HIS A 59 -20.42 18.80 13.34
C HIS A 59 -20.83 19.21 11.92
N ASN A 60 -20.10 20.15 11.31
CA ASN A 60 -20.35 20.65 9.97
C ASN A 60 -19.57 19.90 8.87
N LEU A 61 -18.71 18.94 9.21
CA LEU A 61 -17.89 18.21 8.22
C LEU A 61 -18.75 17.60 7.11
N HIS A 62 -19.99 17.21 7.43
CA HIS A 62 -20.89 16.50 6.52
C HIS A 62 -22.03 17.35 5.94
N LYS A 63 -22.18 18.62 6.35
CA LYS A 63 -23.40 19.42 6.05
C LYS A 63 -23.69 19.57 4.56
N ASN A 64 -22.66 19.55 3.72
CA ASN A 64 -22.78 19.73 2.26
C ASN A 64 -22.18 18.56 1.46
N THR A 65 -21.84 17.46 2.13
CA THR A 65 -21.13 16.34 1.49
C THR A 65 -22.10 15.21 1.20
N PRO A 66 -22.14 14.68 -0.04
CA PRO A 66 -22.86 13.45 -0.34
C PRO A 66 -22.44 12.32 0.61
N GLN A 67 -23.40 11.53 1.09
CA GLN A 67 -23.16 10.47 2.08
C GLN A 67 -22.04 9.50 1.66
N GLU A 68 -21.97 9.18 0.38
CA GLU A 68 -20.94 8.32 -0.24
C GLU A 68 -19.50 8.88 -0.16
N LYS A 69 -19.34 10.17 0.15
CA LYS A 69 -18.04 10.85 0.29
C LYS A 69 -17.63 11.11 1.74
N HIS A 70 -18.49 10.77 2.71
CA HIS A 70 -18.24 11.06 4.13
C HIS A 70 -16.97 10.38 4.65
N LEU A 71 -16.73 9.13 4.26
CA LEU A 71 -15.54 8.39 4.70
C LEU A 71 -14.25 9.04 4.18
N GLN A 72 -14.25 9.46 2.92
CA GLN A 72 -13.14 10.12 2.25
C GLN A 72 -12.79 11.43 2.95
N GLU A 73 -13.80 12.19 3.35
CA GLU A 73 -13.61 13.43 4.10
C GLU A 73 -13.12 13.20 5.53
N LYS A 74 -13.63 12.18 6.23
CA LYS A 74 -13.11 11.79 7.54
C LYS A 74 -11.62 11.43 7.46
N ILE A 75 -11.25 10.59 6.49
CA ILE A 75 -9.85 10.21 6.26
C ILE A 75 -8.99 11.43 5.90
N TRP A 76 -9.50 12.32 5.05
CA TRP A 76 -8.80 13.57 4.74
C TRP A 76 -8.60 14.48 5.95
N TYR A 77 -9.61 14.57 6.82
CA TYR A 77 -9.55 15.33 8.07
C TYR A 77 -8.51 14.72 9.02
N ILE A 78 -8.57 13.42 9.30
CA ILE A 78 -7.57 12.71 10.11
C ILE A 78 -6.16 12.98 9.56
N LYS A 79 -5.97 12.82 8.24
CA LYS A 79 -4.70 13.08 7.56
C LYS A 79 -4.19 14.51 7.75
N LYS A 80 -5.06 15.50 8.01
CA LYS A 80 -4.62 16.87 8.29
C LYS A 80 -4.19 17.03 9.74
N GLU A 81 -4.95 16.47 10.67
CA GLU A 81 -4.73 16.62 12.12
C GLU A 81 -3.54 15.79 12.62
N THR A 82 -3.28 14.61 12.06
CA THR A 82 -2.29 13.64 12.61
C THR A 82 -1.00 13.55 11.81
N ARG A 83 -0.66 14.62 11.07
CA ARG A 83 0.53 14.67 10.23
C ARG A 83 1.77 14.94 11.06
N VAL A 84 2.60 13.92 11.21
CA VAL A 84 3.83 14.00 11.99
C VAL A 84 5.03 13.73 11.11
N LYS A 85 6.05 14.60 11.17
CA LYS A 85 7.35 14.35 10.55
C LYS A 85 8.19 13.51 11.52
N THR A 86 8.65 12.35 11.07
CA THR A 86 9.60 11.52 11.81
C THR A 86 10.97 11.56 11.14
N ASN A 87 12.04 11.43 11.91
CA ASN A 87 13.41 11.45 11.42
C ASN A 87 14.09 10.11 11.73
N TYR A 88 15.23 9.87 11.09
CA TYR A 88 15.96 8.62 11.26
C TYR A 88 16.37 8.38 12.72
N LYS A 89 16.73 9.44 13.43
CA LYS A 89 17.10 9.41 14.86
C LYS A 89 15.94 9.15 15.83
N ASP A 90 14.69 9.25 15.39
CA ASP A 90 13.51 9.02 16.27
C ASP A 90 13.27 7.51 16.52
N ARG A 91 14.12 6.65 15.94
CA ARG A 91 14.24 5.24 16.27
C ARG A 91 14.61 5.08 17.75
N GLY A 92 13.76 4.38 18.49
CA GLY A 92 14.07 3.88 19.83
C GLY A 92 14.78 2.53 19.79
N GLU A 93 14.56 1.73 20.83
CA GLU A 93 15.18 0.42 20.99
C GLU A 93 14.59 -0.61 20.04
N LYS A 94 15.40 -1.62 19.70
CA LYS A 94 14.94 -2.78 18.93
C LYS A 94 14.01 -3.62 19.81
N LEU A 95 12.80 -3.85 19.34
CA LEU A 95 11.78 -4.62 20.06
C LEU A 95 12.03 -6.12 19.90
N THR A 96 12.04 -6.83 21.03
CA THR A 96 12.08 -8.30 21.08
C THR A 96 10.69 -8.93 20.97
N SER A 97 9.65 -8.14 21.24
CA SER A 97 8.24 -8.53 21.07
C SER A 97 7.46 -7.31 20.59
N TYR A 98 6.62 -7.51 19.58
CA TYR A 98 5.85 -6.44 18.94
C TYR A 98 4.56 -7.00 18.34
N ASN A 99 3.56 -6.12 18.24
CA ASN A 99 2.35 -6.36 17.47
C ASN A 99 2.41 -5.55 16.19
N LEU A 100 2.37 -6.23 15.04
CA LEU A 100 2.15 -5.54 13.78
C LEU A 100 0.67 -5.12 13.66
N PRO A 101 0.38 -4.06 12.89
CA PRO A 101 -0.98 -3.76 12.47
C PRO A 101 -1.66 -4.98 11.87
N LYS A 102 -2.93 -5.21 12.21
CA LYS A 102 -3.72 -6.26 11.57
C LYS A 102 -3.81 -5.97 10.07
N ASP A 103 -3.73 -7.02 9.25
CA ASP A 103 -3.72 -6.96 7.78
C ASP A 103 -2.47 -6.28 7.16
N LEU A 104 -1.43 -5.99 7.96
CA LEU A 104 -0.10 -5.63 7.44
C LEU A 104 0.73 -6.88 7.15
N CYS A 105 1.36 -6.92 5.99
CA CYS A 105 2.29 -7.97 5.60
C CYS A 105 3.58 -7.42 5.05
N ILE A 106 4.68 -8.12 5.34
CA ILE A 106 5.97 -7.88 4.72
C ILE A 106 6.39 -9.16 4.01
N CYS A 107 6.46 -9.10 2.69
CA CYS A 107 6.79 -10.24 1.83
C CYS A 107 8.19 -10.09 1.26
N LYS A 108 8.87 -11.23 1.09
CA LYS A 108 10.17 -11.33 0.43
C LYS A 108 10.13 -10.76 -0.99
N SER A 109 11.29 -10.37 -1.49
CA SER A 109 11.40 -9.97 -2.89
C SER A 109 11.13 -11.15 -3.83
N VAL A 110 10.46 -10.85 -4.94
CA VAL A 110 10.35 -11.76 -6.10
C VAL A 110 11.52 -11.60 -7.07
N LEU A 111 12.28 -10.51 -6.94
CA LEU A 111 13.43 -10.22 -7.78
C LEU A 111 14.70 -10.63 -7.04
N ASN A 112 15.63 -11.25 -7.76
CA ASN A 112 16.96 -11.50 -7.22
C ASN A 112 17.82 -10.22 -7.25
N GLU A 113 19.02 -10.28 -6.65
CA GLU A 113 19.92 -9.12 -6.55
C GLU A 113 20.29 -8.51 -7.92
N SER A 114 20.58 -9.34 -8.92
CA SER A 114 20.88 -8.88 -10.27
C SER A 114 19.67 -8.17 -10.91
N GLU A 115 18.47 -8.72 -10.74
CA GLU A 115 17.23 -8.12 -11.23
C GLU A 115 16.91 -6.81 -10.51
N LEU A 116 17.18 -6.71 -9.19
CA LEU A 116 17.00 -5.48 -8.41
C LEU A 116 17.98 -4.38 -8.83
N ASN A 117 19.26 -4.73 -9.04
CA ASN A 117 20.27 -3.80 -9.56
C ASN A 117 19.89 -3.31 -10.95
N ASN A 118 19.41 -4.20 -11.81
CA ASN A 118 18.91 -3.83 -13.12
C ASN A 118 17.69 -2.90 -13.02
N LEU A 119 16.68 -3.26 -12.20
CA LEU A 119 15.49 -2.42 -11.98
C LEU A 119 15.87 -1.01 -11.53
N TRP A 120 16.82 -0.90 -10.59
CA TRP A 120 17.34 0.38 -10.13
C TRP A 120 17.99 1.19 -11.28
N ASN A 121 18.83 0.56 -12.11
CA ASN A 121 19.44 1.22 -13.27
C ASN A 121 18.39 1.71 -14.29
N GLN A 122 17.34 0.91 -14.54
CA GLN A 122 16.26 1.30 -15.45
C GLN A 122 15.45 2.46 -14.88
N PHE A 123 15.20 2.47 -13.56
CA PHE A 123 14.55 3.59 -12.88
C PHE A 123 15.39 4.86 -12.95
N ASP A 124 16.68 4.78 -12.70
CA ASP A 124 17.57 5.94 -12.79
C ASP A 124 17.56 6.57 -14.19
N LYS A 125 17.61 5.75 -15.24
CA LYS A 125 17.44 6.21 -16.63
C LYS A 125 16.06 6.82 -16.89
N LEU A 126 14.99 6.19 -16.40
CA LEU A 126 13.62 6.67 -16.59
C LEU A 126 13.42 8.04 -15.91
N PHE A 127 13.83 8.19 -14.65
CA PHE A 127 13.69 9.43 -13.90
C PHE A 127 14.62 10.56 -14.38
N LYS A 128 15.69 10.25 -15.12
CA LYS A 128 16.48 11.28 -15.83
C LYS A 128 15.77 11.81 -17.07
N ASN A 129 14.98 10.97 -17.74
CA ASN A 129 14.41 11.27 -19.06
C ASN A 129 12.89 11.53 -19.06
N TYR A 130 12.18 11.30 -17.95
CA TYR A 130 10.71 11.24 -17.93
C TYR A 130 10.00 12.46 -18.52
N ARG A 131 10.59 13.66 -18.40
CA ARG A 131 10.03 14.91 -18.94
C ARG A 131 9.91 14.88 -20.47
N ASN A 132 10.81 14.17 -21.14
CA ASN A 132 10.80 14.02 -22.60
C ASN A 132 9.94 12.85 -23.08
N LEU A 133 9.40 12.04 -22.16
CA LEU A 133 8.66 10.82 -22.45
C LEU A 133 7.14 10.99 -22.34
N ASN A 134 6.65 12.23 -22.14
CA ASN A 134 5.24 12.55 -21.97
C ASN A 134 4.54 11.69 -20.88
N ILE A 135 5.28 11.34 -19.83
CA ILE A 135 4.74 10.57 -18.69
C ILE A 135 4.00 11.53 -17.77
N ILE A 136 2.76 11.21 -17.41
CA ILE A 136 2.02 11.94 -16.37
C ILE A 136 2.80 11.85 -15.06
N ASN A 137 3.14 12.99 -14.47
CA ASN A 137 4.02 13.08 -13.33
C ASN A 137 3.62 14.22 -12.40
N SER A 138 4.04 14.13 -11.15
CA SER A 138 4.00 15.26 -10.22
C SER A 138 5.27 15.30 -9.37
N TYR A 139 5.71 16.53 -9.08
CA TYR A 139 6.78 16.79 -8.13
C TYR A 139 6.22 17.47 -6.88
N GLN A 140 6.50 16.92 -5.71
CA GLN A 140 6.10 17.46 -4.42
C GLN A 140 7.34 18.03 -3.70
N PRO A 141 7.70 19.31 -3.92
CA PRO A 141 8.95 19.89 -3.42
C PRO A 141 9.06 19.84 -1.90
N LYS A 142 7.95 20.03 -1.16
CA LYS A 142 7.93 19.95 0.31
C LYS A 142 8.26 18.56 0.88
N ARG A 143 8.36 17.54 0.03
CA ARG A 143 8.64 16.15 0.41
C ARG A 143 9.80 15.56 -0.41
N GLY A 144 10.36 16.31 -1.36
CA GLY A 144 11.30 15.80 -2.37
C GLY A 144 10.86 14.50 -3.05
N LEU A 145 9.59 14.41 -3.43
CA LEU A 145 9.04 13.23 -4.12
C LEU A 145 8.71 13.55 -5.56
N THR A 146 9.24 12.76 -6.48
CA THR A 146 8.79 12.74 -7.87
C THR A 146 7.97 11.48 -8.09
N TYR A 147 6.76 11.64 -8.60
CA TYR A 147 5.85 10.55 -8.95
C TYR A 147 5.75 10.45 -10.47
N LEU A 148 5.83 9.24 -11.01
CA LEU A 148 5.53 8.93 -12.40
C LEU A 148 4.30 8.04 -12.49
N PHE A 149 3.57 8.17 -13.60
CA PHE A 149 2.31 7.46 -13.86
C PHE A 149 1.24 7.82 -12.82
N THR A 150 1.18 9.10 -12.45
CA THR A 150 0.12 9.62 -11.58
C THR A 150 -1.21 9.74 -12.32
N ALA A 151 -2.29 9.81 -11.55
CA ALA A 151 -3.64 10.06 -12.03
C ALA A 151 -4.01 11.54 -11.82
N ASP A 152 -3.16 12.46 -12.27
CA ASP A 152 -3.48 13.89 -12.26
C ASP A 152 -4.46 14.19 -13.42
N GLU A 153 -5.37 15.15 -13.24
CA GLU A 153 -6.55 15.44 -14.09
C GLU A 153 -7.82 14.60 -13.86
N GLY A 154 -7.89 13.81 -12.78
CA GLY A 154 -9.15 13.20 -12.31
C GLY A 154 -9.53 11.87 -12.96
N ALA A 155 -8.74 11.38 -13.92
CA ALA A 155 -8.89 10.03 -14.47
C ALA A 155 -7.88 9.06 -13.83
N VAL A 156 -8.34 7.90 -13.33
CA VAL A 156 -7.44 6.85 -12.83
C VAL A 156 -6.68 6.24 -14.01
N GLN A 157 -5.35 6.33 -13.97
CA GLN A 157 -4.50 5.56 -14.88
C GLN A 157 -4.34 4.14 -14.32
N TYR A 158 -5.15 3.22 -14.82
CA TYR A 158 -5.00 1.81 -14.49
C TYR A 158 -3.69 1.24 -15.06
N SER A 159 -3.26 0.15 -14.44
CA SER A 159 -1.95 -0.46 -14.66
C SER A 159 -1.71 -0.96 -16.08
N ASP A 160 -2.76 -1.24 -16.84
CA ASP A 160 -2.69 -1.62 -18.26
C ASP A 160 -2.02 -0.54 -19.11
N LYS A 161 -2.36 0.73 -18.89
CA LYS A 161 -1.74 1.87 -19.59
C LYS A 161 -0.26 1.99 -19.25
N THR A 162 0.10 1.85 -17.97
CA THR A 162 1.49 1.90 -17.52
C THR A 162 2.29 0.74 -18.11
N LEU A 163 1.77 -0.49 -18.06
CA LEU A 163 2.42 -1.67 -18.63
C LEU A 163 2.59 -1.55 -20.16
N ASN A 164 1.58 -1.05 -20.87
CA ASN A 164 1.68 -0.80 -22.32
C ASN A 164 2.76 0.23 -22.65
N PHE A 165 2.85 1.33 -21.88
CA PHE A 165 3.92 2.31 -22.02
C PHE A 165 5.29 1.63 -21.83
N LEU A 166 5.46 0.88 -20.74
CA LEU A 166 6.74 0.23 -20.44
C LEU A 166 7.14 -0.78 -21.52
N ASN A 167 6.18 -1.54 -22.05
CA ASN A 167 6.43 -2.51 -23.12
C ASN A 167 7.01 -1.85 -24.39
N ASN A 168 6.56 -0.63 -24.69
CA ASN A 168 7.03 0.13 -25.86
C ASN A 168 8.32 0.91 -25.57
N TYR A 169 8.49 1.39 -24.33
CA TYR A 169 9.66 2.16 -23.91
C TYR A 169 10.89 1.26 -23.68
N ASN A 170 10.74 0.21 -22.88
CA ASN A 170 11.83 -0.66 -22.47
C ASN A 170 11.30 -2.05 -22.06
N LYS A 171 11.55 -3.06 -22.92
CA LYS A 171 11.05 -4.41 -22.74
C LYS A 171 11.57 -5.10 -21.47
N GLU A 172 12.82 -4.81 -21.10
CA GLU A 172 13.45 -5.36 -19.91
C GLU A 172 12.78 -4.84 -18.63
N LEU A 173 12.57 -3.52 -18.53
CA LEU A 173 11.81 -2.91 -17.44
C LEU A 173 10.38 -3.45 -17.38
N TYR A 174 9.71 -3.56 -18.54
CA TYR A 174 8.37 -4.17 -18.61
C TYR A 174 8.35 -5.59 -18.03
N ASN A 175 9.32 -6.44 -18.38
CA ASN A 175 9.38 -7.83 -17.89
C ASN A 175 9.56 -7.88 -16.36
N LEU A 176 10.42 -7.03 -15.79
CA LEU A 176 10.63 -6.93 -14.35
C LEU A 176 9.35 -6.51 -13.62
N ILE A 177 8.67 -5.48 -14.12
CA ILE A 177 7.41 -5.00 -13.54
C ILE A 177 6.29 -6.04 -13.69
N ASN A 178 6.20 -6.73 -14.84
CA ASN A 178 5.21 -7.78 -15.03
C ASN A 178 5.47 -8.97 -14.08
N LYS A 179 6.73 -9.33 -13.80
CA LYS A 179 7.08 -10.34 -12.79
C LYS A 179 6.60 -9.93 -11.39
N VAL A 180 6.74 -8.66 -11.03
CA VAL A 180 6.19 -8.10 -9.78
C VAL A 180 4.66 -8.21 -9.75
N VAL A 181 3.98 -7.81 -10.82
CA VAL A 181 2.50 -7.89 -10.91
C VAL A 181 2.00 -9.32 -10.80
N ASP A 182 2.60 -10.26 -11.54
CA ASP A 182 2.21 -11.67 -11.51
C ASP A 182 2.43 -12.28 -10.11
N HIS A 183 3.48 -11.86 -9.39
CA HIS A 183 3.70 -12.26 -8.01
C HIS A 183 2.59 -11.76 -7.07
N LEU A 184 2.19 -10.50 -7.20
CA LEU A 184 1.14 -9.91 -6.37
C LEU A 184 -0.22 -10.55 -6.65
N MET A 185 -0.55 -10.84 -7.91
CA MET A 185 -1.74 -11.62 -8.24
C MET A 185 -1.80 -12.91 -7.42
N ARG A 186 -0.69 -13.65 -7.32
CA ARG A 186 -0.61 -14.88 -6.53
C ARG A 186 -0.76 -14.63 -5.03
N LEU A 187 -0.18 -13.54 -4.49
CA LEU A 187 -0.37 -13.15 -3.10
C LEU A 187 -1.84 -12.81 -2.79
N PHE A 188 -2.56 -12.23 -3.75
CA PHE A 188 -4.01 -11.97 -3.65
C PHE A 188 -4.87 -13.18 -4.04
N CYS A 189 -4.28 -14.38 -4.18
CA CYS A 189 -4.94 -15.62 -4.60
C CYS A 189 -5.58 -15.58 -6.00
N ILE A 190 -5.17 -14.68 -6.87
CA ILE A 190 -5.71 -14.53 -8.22
C ILE A 190 -4.91 -15.39 -9.20
N ASN A 191 -5.61 -16.12 -10.06
CA ASN A 191 -4.99 -16.96 -11.07
C ASN A 191 -4.23 -16.12 -12.11
N THR A 192 -2.92 -16.35 -12.25
CA THR A 192 -2.05 -15.62 -13.19
C THR A 192 -2.13 -16.13 -14.62
N THR A 193 -2.57 -17.38 -14.86
CA THR A 193 -2.64 -17.96 -16.20
C THR A 193 -3.97 -17.64 -16.89
N ASP A 194 -4.99 -17.24 -16.12
CA ASP A 194 -6.29 -16.86 -16.67
C ASP A 194 -6.28 -15.40 -17.13
N LYS A 195 -6.51 -15.19 -18.42
CA LYS A 195 -6.49 -13.87 -19.06
C LYS A 195 -7.53 -12.93 -18.43
N ILE A 196 -8.72 -13.43 -18.13
CA ILE A 196 -9.82 -12.64 -17.55
C ILE A 196 -9.44 -12.14 -16.15
N SER A 197 -8.85 -13.02 -15.32
CA SER A 197 -8.34 -12.70 -14.00
C SER A 197 -7.25 -11.62 -14.04
N LYS A 198 -6.31 -11.74 -14.97
CA LYS A 198 -5.25 -10.74 -15.17
C LYS A 198 -5.83 -9.39 -15.61
N GLU A 199 -6.72 -9.36 -16.60
CA GLU A 199 -7.36 -8.12 -17.05
C GLU A 199 -8.16 -7.44 -15.94
N TYR A 200 -8.90 -8.20 -15.15
CA TYR A 200 -9.63 -7.67 -13.99
C TYR A 200 -8.68 -7.06 -12.96
N PHE A 201 -7.61 -7.77 -12.59
CA PHE A 201 -6.64 -7.30 -11.60
C PHE A 201 -5.96 -6.01 -12.06
N LEU A 202 -5.55 -5.95 -13.33
CA LEU A 202 -4.92 -4.77 -13.90
C LEU A 202 -5.85 -3.55 -13.91
N ARG A 203 -7.15 -3.75 -14.14
CA ARG A 203 -8.18 -2.70 -14.05
C ARG A 203 -8.52 -2.27 -12.62
N LYS A 204 -8.01 -2.98 -11.61
CA LYS A 204 -8.17 -2.62 -10.20
C LYS A 204 -6.94 -1.96 -9.62
N MET A 205 -5.82 -2.02 -10.32
CA MET A 205 -4.52 -1.58 -9.83
C MET A 205 -4.04 -0.35 -10.61
N GLN A 206 -3.44 0.61 -9.91
CA GLN A 206 -2.57 1.62 -10.49
C GLN A 206 -1.12 1.33 -10.10
N ILE A 207 -0.20 1.48 -11.05
CA ILE A 207 1.25 1.40 -10.82
C ILE A 207 1.82 2.82 -10.85
N VAL A 208 2.44 3.24 -9.74
CA VAL A 208 3.11 4.53 -9.60
C VAL A 208 4.57 4.29 -9.25
N PHE A 209 5.48 4.98 -9.93
CA PHE A 209 6.90 4.96 -9.55
C PHE A 209 7.24 6.22 -8.78
N LEU A 210 7.99 6.07 -7.69
CA LEU A 210 8.42 7.18 -6.85
C LEU A 210 9.95 7.26 -6.85
N LYS A 211 10.47 8.49 -6.94
CA LYS A 211 11.84 8.85 -6.60
C LYS A 211 11.82 9.74 -5.37
N TYR A 212 12.72 9.43 -4.44
CA TYR A 212 12.96 10.23 -3.24
C TYR A 212 14.28 10.99 -3.43
N GLU A 213 14.27 12.29 -3.17
CA GLU A 213 15.51 13.06 -3.05
C GLU A 213 16.25 12.72 -1.75
N THR A 214 17.52 13.12 -1.66
CA THR A 214 18.37 12.83 -0.50
C THR A 214 17.81 13.46 0.77
N ASN A 215 17.80 12.70 1.87
CA ASN A 215 17.25 13.07 3.19
C ASN A 215 15.73 13.27 3.26
N ASP A 216 15.02 13.12 2.15
CA ASP A 216 13.58 13.25 2.14
C ASP A 216 12.84 12.00 2.63
N GLY A 217 11.66 12.24 3.17
CA GLY A 217 10.78 11.23 3.73
C GLY A 217 9.32 11.51 3.43
N ILE A 218 8.44 10.75 4.07
CA ILE A 218 6.99 10.93 3.98
C ILE A 218 6.45 11.08 5.38
N TRP A 219 5.79 12.21 5.66
CA TRP A 219 5.11 12.43 6.93
C TRP A 219 4.13 11.30 7.20
N LEU A 220 3.97 10.93 8.46
CA LEU A 220 2.94 9.99 8.89
C LEU A 220 1.59 10.46 8.36
N HIS A 221 0.89 9.57 7.66
CA HIS A 221 -0.44 9.82 7.13
C HIS A 221 -1.21 8.52 6.90
N ILE A 222 -2.54 8.62 6.91
CA ILE A 222 -3.40 7.62 6.29
C ILE A 222 -3.55 8.00 4.81
N ASP A 223 -3.46 7.02 3.92
CA ASP A 223 -3.50 7.29 2.49
C ASP A 223 -4.91 7.72 2.06
N ASN A 224 -5.01 8.56 1.03
CA ASN A 224 -6.33 9.03 0.59
C ASN A 224 -7.10 7.88 -0.08
N ILE A 225 -8.32 7.65 0.37
CA ILE A 225 -9.22 6.62 -0.17
C ILE A 225 -10.17 7.13 -1.26
N ALA A 226 -10.18 8.44 -1.54
CA ALA A 226 -11.13 9.04 -2.49
C ALA A 226 -11.05 8.46 -3.91
N ARG A 227 -9.89 7.91 -4.30
CA ARG A 227 -9.65 7.36 -5.63
C ARG A 227 -9.71 5.83 -5.70
N TYR A 228 -9.46 5.12 -4.59
CA TYR A 228 -9.26 3.66 -4.58
C TYR A 228 -10.10 2.95 -3.51
N ASP A 229 -11.04 3.68 -2.90
CA ASP A 229 -11.85 3.20 -1.78
C ASP A 229 -10.94 2.55 -0.70
N GLN A 230 -11.44 1.53 0.00
CA GLN A 230 -10.74 0.77 1.03
C GLN A 230 -9.78 -0.32 0.51
N GLY A 231 -9.49 -0.40 -0.81
CA GLY A 231 -8.62 -1.44 -1.37
C GLY A 231 -7.14 -1.37 -0.93
N PRO A 232 -6.34 -2.42 -1.14
CA PRO A 232 -5.00 -2.52 -0.57
C PRO A 232 -4.03 -1.50 -1.17
N ILE A 233 -2.94 -1.24 -0.45
CA ILE A 233 -1.76 -0.54 -0.96
C ILE A 233 -0.56 -1.45 -0.80
N VAL A 234 0.21 -1.58 -1.87
CA VAL A 234 1.47 -2.32 -1.86
C VAL A 234 2.60 -1.37 -2.21
N THR A 235 3.68 -1.41 -1.43
CA THR A 235 4.91 -0.70 -1.79
C THR A 235 6.08 -1.66 -1.83
N MET A 236 6.85 -1.60 -2.92
CA MET A 236 8.11 -2.32 -3.07
C MET A 236 9.28 -1.33 -3.01
N SER A 237 10.28 -1.64 -2.19
CA SER A 237 11.53 -0.87 -2.11
C SER A 237 12.43 -1.14 -3.33
N VAL A 238 13.07 -0.10 -3.89
CA VAL A 238 14.08 -0.26 -4.95
C VAL A 238 15.25 0.68 -4.70
N GLY A 239 16.44 0.13 -4.48
CA GLY A 239 17.70 0.87 -4.45
C GLY A 239 18.56 0.60 -3.22
N PRO A 240 18.46 1.39 -2.13
CA PRO A 240 19.21 1.14 -0.91
C PRO A 240 18.91 -0.27 -0.37
N GLU A 241 19.91 -0.87 0.27
CA GLU A 241 19.78 -2.21 0.88
C GLU A 241 18.61 -2.29 1.86
N LYS A 242 18.34 -1.21 2.57
CA LYS A 242 17.26 -1.10 3.56
C LYS A 242 16.54 0.22 3.45
N ILE A 243 15.25 0.18 3.75
CA ILE A 243 14.42 1.34 4.04
C ILE A 243 13.66 1.12 5.34
N TYR A 244 13.06 2.19 5.85
CA TYR A 244 12.37 2.20 7.12
C TYR A 244 10.93 2.67 6.92
N TYR A 245 9.98 1.95 7.51
CA TYR A 245 8.58 2.35 7.54
C TYR A 245 8.15 2.64 8.97
N ASP A 246 7.62 3.84 9.17
CA ASP A 246 7.04 4.25 10.43
C ASP A 246 5.54 3.97 10.40
N LEU A 247 5.02 3.37 11.45
CA LEU A 247 3.63 2.95 11.58
C LEU A 247 3.12 3.40 12.96
N THR A 248 1.96 4.08 12.98
CA THR A 248 1.35 4.55 14.22
C THR A 248 -0.13 4.19 14.28
N PRO A 249 -0.65 3.68 15.42
CA PRO A 249 -2.04 3.22 15.55
C PRO A 249 -3.02 4.39 15.71
N THR A 250 -3.04 5.32 14.75
CA THR A 250 -3.69 6.63 14.85
C THR A 250 -5.15 6.62 15.32
N LEU A 251 -5.96 5.66 14.86
CA LEU A 251 -7.40 5.58 15.20
C LEU A 251 -7.73 4.58 16.31
N ILE A 252 -6.75 3.78 16.72
CA ILE A 252 -6.88 2.73 17.75
C ILE A 252 -5.79 2.87 18.81
N TYR A 253 -5.39 4.12 19.07
CA TYR A 253 -4.26 4.49 19.93
C TYR A 253 -4.49 4.21 21.42
N ASP A 254 -5.74 3.98 21.81
CA ASP A 254 -6.18 3.65 23.16
C ASP A 254 -5.93 2.18 23.52
N ARG A 255 -5.66 1.34 22.52
CA ARG A 255 -5.23 -0.05 22.72
C ARG A 255 -3.83 -0.11 23.32
N LYS A 256 -3.76 -0.52 24.59
CA LYS A 256 -2.51 -0.62 25.38
C LYS A 256 -1.46 -1.57 24.80
N ASP A 257 -1.85 -2.50 23.94
CA ASP A 257 -0.96 -3.47 23.30
C ASP A 257 -0.32 -2.95 21.99
N LEU A 258 -0.68 -1.74 21.56
CA LEU A 258 -0.19 -1.10 20.34
C LEU A 258 0.64 0.13 20.67
N GLN A 259 1.68 0.35 19.87
CA GLN A 259 2.54 1.53 19.98
C GLN A 259 3.08 1.93 18.60
N PRO A 260 3.52 3.18 18.40
CA PRO A 260 4.34 3.58 17.27
C PRO A 260 5.55 2.66 17.08
N ILE A 261 5.72 2.14 15.87
CA ILE A 261 6.84 1.26 15.52
C ILE A 261 7.49 1.68 14.21
N ARG A 262 8.78 1.40 14.09
CA ARG A 262 9.54 1.46 12.85
C ARG A 262 9.93 0.06 12.42
N VAL A 263 9.69 -0.28 11.17
CA VAL A 263 10.06 -1.58 10.60
C VAL A 263 11.13 -1.40 9.53
N GLU A 264 12.21 -2.19 9.59
CA GLU A 264 13.18 -2.32 8.50
C GLU A 264 12.65 -3.22 7.40
N VAL A 265 12.79 -2.75 6.16
CA VAL A 265 12.41 -3.48 4.95
C VAL A 265 13.57 -3.45 3.97
N ASP A 266 13.94 -4.63 3.48
CA ASP A 266 15.08 -4.81 2.61
C ASP A 266 14.74 -4.41 1.16
N ASN A 267 15.77 -4.21 0.34
CA ASN A 267 15.61 -3.93 -1.08
C ASN A 267 14.76 -5.01 -1.76
N GLY A 268 13.77 -4.58 -2.53
CA GLY A 268 12.88 -5.47 -3.26
C GLY A 268 11.76 -6.13 -2.47
N GLU A 269 11.72 -5.99 -1.14
CA GLU A 269 10.61 -6.51 -0.33
C GLU A 269 9.34 -5.68 -0.49
N PHE A 270 8.20 -6.34 -0.28
CA PHE A 270 6.88 -5.71 -0.36
C PHE A 270 6.35 -5.43 1.04
N ILE A 271 5.81 -4.23 1.24
CA ILE A 271 4.87 -3.95 2.33
C ILE A 271 3.48 -3.89 1.74
N ILE A 272 2.57 -4.70 2.26
CA ILE A 272 1.16 -4.70 1.89
C ILE A 272 0.36 -4.19 3.09
N MET A 273 -0.33 -3.08 2.89
CA MET A 273 -1.28 -2.51 3.83
C MET A 273 -2.69 -2.70 3.29
N ASP A 274 -3.48 -3.52 3.96
CA ASP A 274 -4.89 -3.76 3.67
C ASP A 274 -5.72 -3.54 4.96
N GLY A 275 -7.05 -3.54 4.85
CA GLY A 275 -7.96 -3.53 6.01
C GLY A 275 -7.56 -2.54 7.12
N SER A 276 -7.38 -3.06 8.34
CA SER A 276 -7.04 -2.28 9.53
C SER A 276 -5.74 -1.49 9.37
N SER A 277 -4.67 -2.12 8.88
CA SER A 277 -3.38 -1.46 8.68
C SER A 277 -3.48 -0.25 7.74
N ARG A 278 -4.34 -0.30 6.72
CA ARG A 278 -4.51 0.82 5.79
C ARG A 278 -5.43 1.92 6.32
N MET A 279 -6.47 1.54 7.08
CA MET A 279 -7.56 2.45 7.45
C MET A 279 -7.42 3.05 8.85
N GLU A 280 -6.69 2.39 9.76
CA GLU A 280 -6.61 2.76 11.17
C GLU A 280 -5.20 3.21 11.60
N TRP A 281 -4.19 2.89 10.79
CA TRP A 281 -2.80 3.24 11.07
C TRP A 281 -2.27 4.28 10.07
N ALA A 282 -1.63 5.32 10.59
CA ALA A 282 -0.84 6.21 9.75
C ALA A 282 0.53 5.59 9.49
N HIS A 283 1.03 5.78 8.27
CA HIS A 283 2.34 5.30 7.85
C HIS A 283 3.15 6.42 7.20
N GLY A 284 4.47 6.24 7.22
CA GLY A 284 5.41 7.22 6.70
C GLY A 284 6.78 6.62 6.48
N LEU A 285 7.67 7.46 5.95
CA LEU A 285 9.08 7.15 5.78
C LEU A 285 9.86 8.23 6.53
N PRO A 286 10.78 7.86 7.42
CA PRO A 286 11.53 8.86 8.15
C PRO A 286 12.43 9.68 7.21
N PHE A 287 12.65 10.92 7.62
CA PHE A 287 13.58 11.85 6.99
C PHE A 287 15.01 11.58 7.47
N ASP A 288 15.98 12.17 6.79
CA ASP A 288 17.40 12.18 7.16
C ASP A 288 18.00 10.77 7.28
N VAL A 289 17.50 9.82 6.48
CA VAL A 289 18.06 8.47 6.41
C VAL A 289 19.30 8.48 5.51
N PRO A 290 20.46 8.01 5.99
CA PRO A 290 21.70 8.01 5.22
C PRO A 290 21.72 6.84 4.22
N PHE A 291 21.00 6.98 3.11
CA PHE A 291 21.02 5.98 2.04
C PHE A 291 22.29 6.09 1.18
N SER A 292 22.88 4.94 0.83
CA SER A 292 24.05 4.85 -0.04
C SER A 292 23.73 5.07 -1.53
N LYS A 293 22.45 5.00 -1.91
CA LYS A 293 21.97 5.16 -3.29
C LYS A 293 20.63 5.91 -3.30
N THR A 294 20.25 6.45 -4.47
CA THR A 294 18.91 7.02 -4.68
C THR A 294 17.86 5.97 -4.36
N LYS A 295 16.89 6.34 -3.52
CA LYS A 295 15.74 5.50 -3.21
C LYS A 295 14.66 5.70 -4.25
N TYR A 296 14.16 4.58 -4.77
CA TYR A 296 12.95 4.50 -5.54
C TYR A 296 11.94 3.59 -4.86
N SER A 297 10.68 3.64 -5.30
CA SER A 297 9.68 2.66 -4.90
C SER A 297 8.67 2.43 -6.00
N ILE A 298 8.10 1.22 -6.03
CA ILE A 298 6.89 0.93 -6.79
C ILE A 298 5.73 0.98 -5.81
N LEU A 299 4.81 1.92 -6.00
CA LEU A 299 3.58 2.06 -5.22
C LEU A 299 2.41 1.57 -6.06
N LEU A 300 1.69 0.59 -5.54
CA LEU A 300 0.58 -0.06 -6.20
C LEU A 300 -0.67 0.21 -5.38
N LYS A 301 -1.62 0.92 -5.98
CA LYS A 301 -2.87 1.30 -5.33
C LYS A 301 -4.00 0.53 -5.96
N PHE A 302 -4.83 -0.08 -5.13
CA PHE A 302 -5.91 -0.90 -5.60
C PHE A 302 -7.25 -0.31 -5.21
N ASP A 303 -8.16 -0.25 -6.17
CA ASP A 303 -9.59 -0.23 -5.89
C ASP A 303 -9.93 -1.37 -4.91
N LYS A 304 -10.96 -1.18 -4.09
CA LYS A 304 -11.49 -2.29 -3.29
C LYS A 304 -11.89 -3.47 -4.19
N PHE A 305 -11.34 -4.65 -3.90
CA PHE A 305 -11.71 -5.91 -4.53
C PHE A 305 -11.66 -7.04 -3.51
N PHE A 306 -12.60 -7.99 -3.63
CA PHE A 306 -12.88 -8.99 -2.59
C PHE A 306 -13.18 -8.37 -1.20
N GLU A 307 -13.81 -9.15 -0.33
CA GLU A 307 -14.16 -8.70 1.01
C GLU A 307 -14.01 -9.88 1.98
N HIS A 308 -13.07 -9.73 2.89
CA HIS A 308 -12.71 -10.64 3.97
C HIS A 308 -12.50 -9.82 5.26
N ASN A 309 -12.45 -10.48 6.42
CA ASN A 309 -12.10 -9.86 7.72
C ASN A 309 -12.84 -8.55 8.00
N ILE A 310 -14.17 -8.61 8.09
CA ILE A 310 -15.02 -7.43 8.31
C ILE A 310 -14.89 -6.96 9.77
N ILE A 311 -14.46 -5.72 9.98
CA ILE A 311 -14.33 -5.06 11.29
C ILE A 311 -15.10 -3.76 11.25
N TYR A 312 -15.92 -3.48 12.25
CA TYR A 312 -16.55 -2.16 12.37
C TYR A 312 -15.63 -1.20 13.12
N ASN A 313 -15.27 -0.08 12.48
CA ASN A 313 -14.53 1.00 13.11
C ASN A 313 -15.50 2.11 13.55
N LYS A 314 -15.59 2.33 14.86
CA LYS A 314 -16.49 3.31 15.46
C LYS A 314 -16.14 4.75 15.09
N THR A 315 -14.86 5.10 15.04
CA THR A 315 -14.40 6.46 14.73
C THR A 315 -14.80 6.84 13.31
N LEU A 316 -14.51 5.99 12.33
CA LEU A 316 -14.86 6.18 10.93
C LEU A 316 -16.35 5.95 10.66
N ASP A 317 -17.05 5.27 11.56
CA ASP A 317 -18.44 4.81 11.39
C ASP A 317 -18.62 4.01 10.09
N THR A 318 -17.78 2.99 9.91
CA THR A 318 -17.80 2.15 8.71
C THR A 318 -17.27 0.75 8.97
N PHE A 319 -17.60 -0.17 8.06
CA PHE A 319 -16.97 -1.49 8.02
C PHE A 319 -15.67 -1.42 7.20
N ILE A 320 -14.59 -1.85 7.84
CA ILE A 320 -13.28 -2.09 7.24
C ILE A 320 -13.21 -3.55 6.80
N THR A 321 -12.71 -3.78 5.59
CA THR A 321 -12.60 -5.12 4.99
C THR A 321 -11.25 -5.27 4.31
N SER A 322 -10.70 -6.47 4.36
CA SER A 322 -9.47 -6.84 3.64
C SER A 322 -9.80 -7.59 2.35
N SER A 323 -8.88 -7.57 1.39
CA SER A 323 -9.03 -8.26 0.10
C SER A 323 -8.79 -9.77 0.23
N VAL A 324 -7.95 -10.17 1.18
CA VAL A 324 -7.63 -11.57 1.49
C VAL A 324 -7.05 -11.64 2.90
N VAL A 325 -7.13 -12.83 3.50
CA VAL A 325 -6.46 -13.16 4.76
C VAL A 325 -4.95 -13.27 4.50
N LEU A 326 -4.25 -12.15 4.50
CA LEU A 326 -2.82 -12.13 4.22
C LEU A 326 -2.00 -12.46 5.48
N CYS A 327 -2.41 -11.96 6.67
CA CYS A 327 -1.54 -11.92 7.85
C CYS A 327 -2.24 -12.08 9.21
N ASP A 328 -3.12 -13.08 9.36
CA ASP A 328 -3.79 -13.33 10.64
C ASP A 328 -2.85 -13.76 11.80
N ASN A 329 -1.55 -14.00 11.56
CA ASN A 329 -0.63 -14.59 12.56
C ASN A 329 0.81 -14.03 12.58
N HIS A 330 1.05 -12.80 12.13
CA HIS A 330 2.40 -12.18 12.23
C HIS A 330 2.75 -11.64 13.64
N CYS A 331 2.17 -12.21 14.69
CA CYS A 331 2.68 -11.97 16.03
C CYS A 331 3.96 -12.79 16.19
N ALA A 332 5.08 -12.12 16.47
CA ALA A 332 6.21 -12.79 17.10
C ALA A 332 5.73 -13.26 18.49
N LYS A 333 5.16 -14.46 18.54
CA LYS A 333 4.89 -15.13 19.81
C LYS A 333 6.26 -15.40 20.44
N LYS A 334 6.41 -14.91 21.67
CA LYS A 334 7.57 -15.15 22.55
C LYS A 334 7.94 -16.61 22.61
#